data_AF-A0A8F0WFZ7-F1
#
_entry.id   AF-A0A8F0WFZ7-F1
#
_cell.length_a   1.000
_cell.length_b   1.000
_cell.length_c   1.000
_cell.angle_alpha   90.00
_cell.angle_beta   90.00
_cell.angle_gamma   90.00
#
_symmetry.space_group_name_H-M   'P 1'
#
loop_
_entity.id
_entity.type
_entity.pdbx_description
1 polymer ?
#
loop_
_entity_poly.entity_id
_entity_poly.type
_entity_poly.pdbx_seq_one_letter_code
_entity_poly.pdbx_strand_id
1 'polypeptide(L)'
;MANNKSAEKRIKTNERNRLKNRLYKSSVRTLTKTFLKNLDIYKKSQSIEDKEKVQNLLNSIYSLIDKGTKKNVFHKNTASRKKSQLASYLKAA
;
A
#
# COMPACT_ATOMS: atom_id res chain seq x y z
N MET A 1 26.34 14.70 14.75
CA MET A 1 26.22 16.13 14.42
C MET A 1 26.54 16.31 12.94
N ALA A 2 25.90 17.23 12.22
CA ALA A 2 26.26 17.50 10.83
C ALA A 2 27.47 18.45 10.79
N ASN A 3 28.63 17.95 10.38
CA ASN A 3 29.87 18.75 10.39
C ASN A 3 30.03 19.66 9.16
N ASN A 4 29.13 19.55 8.18
CA ASN A 4 29.13 20.33 6.94
C ASN A 4 27.69 20.75 6.59
N LYS A 5 27.51 21.94 6.02
CA LYS A 5 26.22 22.46 5.53
C LYS A 5 25.51 21.49 4.58
N SER A 6 26.27 20.78 3.73
CA SER A 6 25.72 19.76 2.83
C SER A 6 25.09 18.59 3.60
N ALA A 7 25.71 18.16 4.70
CA ALA A 7 25.22 17.08 5.55
C ALA A 7 23.94 17.48 6.28
N GLU A 8 23.88 18.69 6.83
CA GLU A 8 22.67 19.20 7.50
C GLU A 8 21.48 19.27 6.54
N LYS A 9 21.69 19.76 5.31
CA LYS A 9 20.68 19.78 4.24
C LYS A 9 20.19 18.38 3.88
N ARG A 10 21.09 17.40 3.81
CA ARG A 10 20.74 16.00 3.52
C ARG A 10 19.88 15.40 4.62
N ILE A 11 20.20 15.65 5.90
CA ILE A 11 19.39 15.19 7.05
C ILE A 11 17.95 15.69 6.93
N LYS A 12 17.75 17.01 6.76
CA LYS A 12 16.42 17.62 6.63
C LYS A 12 15.63 17.05 5.44
N THR A 13 16.30 16.86 4.31
CA THR A 13 15.68 16.30 3.08
C THR A 13 15.27 14.83 3.29
N ASN A 14 16.14 14.04 3.91
CA ASN A 14 15.90 12.63 4.18
C ASN A 14 14.75 12.43 5.16
N GLU A 15 14.67 13.23 6.22
CA GLU A 15 13.57 13.18 7.17
C GLU A 15 12.22 13.48 6.50
N ARG A 16 12.14 14.59 5.73
CA ARG A 16 10.94 14.94 4.96
C ARG A 16 10.53 13.81 4.02
N ASN A 17 11.46 13.22 3.29
CA ASN A 17 11.18 12.11 2.37
C ASN A 17 10.76 10.84 3.12
N ARG A 18 11.40 10.53 4.25
CA ARG A 18 11.07 9.40 5.11
C ARG A 18 9.63 9.50 5.60
N LEU A 19 9.20 10.67 6.09
CA LEU A 19 7.84 10.88 6.56
C LEU A 19 6.80 10.66 5.45
N LYS A 20 7.03 11.26 4.27
CA LYS A 20 6.17 11.07 3.09
C LYS A 20 6.08 9.59 2.68
N ASN A 21 7.22 8.91 2.58
CA ASN A 21 7.28 7.50 2.19
C ASN A 21 6.63 6.59 3.23
N ARG A 22 6.79 6.93 4.52
CA ARG A 22 6.19 6.17 5.63
C ARG A 22 4.68 6.13 5.50
N LEU A 23 4.03 7.26 5.23
CA LEU A 23 2.57 7.35 5.10
C LEU A 23 2.03 6.37 4.04
N TYR A 24 2.57 6.42 2.82
CA TYR A 24 2.15 5.51 1.75
C TYR A 24 2.39 4.04 2.12
N LYS A 25 3.57 3.71 2.66
CA LYS A 25 3.92 2.34 3.05
C LYS A 25 3.03 1.81 4.17
N SER A 26 2.76 2.63 5.19
CA SER A 26 1.89 2.24 6.31
C SER A 26 0.45 2.10 5.86
N SER A 27 -0.10 3.03 5.08
CA SER A 27 -1.49 2.97 4.60
C SER A 27 -1.72 1.73 3.74
N VAL A 28 -0.82 1.43 2.80
CA VAL A 28 -0.92 0.20 1.99
C VAL A 28 -0.87 -1.04 2.88
N ARG A 29 0.04 -1.10 3.87
CA ARG A 29 0.14 -2.24 4.79
C ARG A 29 -1.13 -2.42 5.62
N THR A 30 -1.67 -1.34 6.18
CA THR A 30 -2.89 -1.38 6.99
C THR A 30 -4.08 -1.84 6.17
N LEU A 31 -4.30 -1.24 5.00
CA LEU A 31 -5.41 -1.64 4.13
C LEU A 31 -5.27 -3.08 3.63
N THR A 32 -4.05 -3.53 3.32
CA THR A 32 -3.80 -4.93 2.94
C THR A 32 -4.19 -5.89 4.06
N LYS A 33 -3.87 -5.58 5.32
CA LYS A 33 -4.30 -6.40 6.47
C LYS A 33 -5.81 -6.43 6.62
N THR A 34 -6.47 -5.29 6.46
CA THR A 34 -7.94 -5.21 6.50
C THR A 34 -8.57 -6.00 5.36
N PHE A 35 -8.03 -5.90 4.14
CA PHE A 35 -8.47 -6.67 2.98
C PHE A 35 -8.39 -8.18 3.23
N LEU A 36 -7.26 -8.69 3.73
CA LEU A 36 -7.10 -10.12 4.01
C LEU A 36 -8.12 -10.62 5.04
N LYS A 37 -8.36 -9.85 6.12
CA LYS A 37 -9.38 -10.20 7.12
C LYS A 37 -10.80 -10.26 6.53
N ASN A 38 -11.15 -9.29 5.69
CA ASN A 38 -12.48 -9.27 5.06
C ASN A 38 -12.62 -10.38 4.01
N LEU A 39 -11.53 -10.73 3.32
CA LEU A 39 -11.50 -11.84 2.38
C LEU A 39 -11.71 -13.19 3.09
N ASP A 40 -11.15 -13.38 4.29
CA ASP A 40 -11.40 -14.58 5.10
C ASP A 40 -12.86 -14.67 5.59
N ILE A 41 -13.51 -13.53 5.84
CA ILE A 41 -14.95 -13.48 6.17
C ILE A 41 -15.77 -13.82 4.93
N TYR A 42 -15.45 -13.21 3.78
CA TYR A 42 -16.14 -13.45 2.51
C TYR A 42 -16.10 -14.93 2.10
N LYS A 43 -14.95 -15.60 2.27
CA LYS A 43 -14.82 -17.05 2.03
C LYS A 43 -15.77 -17.93 2.86
N LYS A 44 -16.27 -17.41 3.99
CA LYS A 44 -17.19 -18.14 4.87
C LYS A 44 -18.65 -17.77 4.61
N SER A 45 -18.93 -16.47 4.40
CA SER A 45 -20.31 -15.98 4.22
C SER A 45 -20.81 -16.11 2.78
N GLN A 46 -19.91 -16.01 1.79
CA GLN A 46 -20.19 -15.87 0.37
C GLN A 46 -21.23 -14.80 0.01
N SER A 47 -21.45 -13.83 0.91
CA SER A 47 -22.47 -12.78 0.74
C SER A 47 -22.05 -11.76 -0.32
N ILE A 48 -23.04 -11.23 -1.05
CA ILE A 48 -22.85 -10.20 -2.07
C ILE A 48 -22.28 -8.93 -1.45
N GLU A 49 -22.77 -8.53 -0.28
CA GLU A 49 -22.29 -7.32 0.42
C GLU A 49 -20.81 -7.42 0.81
N ASP A 50 -20.36 -8.59 1.25
CA ASP A 50 -18.98 -8.79 1.66
C ASP A 50 -18.05 -8.82 0.45
N LYS A 51 -18.53 -9.33 -0.69
CA LYS A 51 -17.82 -9.25 -1.98
C LYS A 51 -17.58 -7.80 -2.38
N GLU A 52 -18.61 -6.94 -2.27
CA GLU A 52 -18.49 -5.52 -2.59
C GLU A 52 -17.51 -4.80 -1.66
N LYS A 53 -17.56 -5.07 -0.34
CA LYS A 53 -16.60 -4.52 0.63
C LYS A 53 -15.17 -4.88 0.27
N VAL A 54 -14.90 -6.15 -0.06
CA VAL A 54 -13.56 -6.62 -0.44
C VAL A 54 -13.09 -5.96 -1.74
N GLN A 55 -13.97 -5.83 -2.74
CA GLN A 55 -13.66 -5.17 -4.00
C GLN A 55 -13.35 -3.68 -3.81
N ASN A 56 -14.11 -2.99 -2.97
CA ASN A 56 -13.88 -1.56 -2.66
C ASN A 56 -12.54 -1.34 -1.94
N LEU A 57 -12.18 -2.24 -1.02
CA LEU A 57 -10.86 -2.24 -0.38
C LEU A 57 -9.74 -2.48 -1.39
N LEU A 58 -9.91 -3.43 -2.31
CA LEU A 58 -8.93 -3.72 -3.36
C LEU A 58 -8.70 -2.49 -4.27
N ASN A 59 -9.78 -1.84 -4.71
CA ASN A 59 -9.72 -0.62 -5.52
C ASN A 59 -8.98 0.50 -4.80
N SER A 60 -9.24 0.67 -3.50
CA SER A 60 -8.55 1.65 -2.65
C SER A 60 -7.06 1.37 -2.51
N ILE A 61 -6.68 0.09 -2.34
CA ILE A 61 -5.27 -0.32 -2.28
C ILE A 61 -4.57 -0.03 -3.62
N TYR A 62 -5.19 -0.37 -4.75
CA TYR A 62 -4.62 -0.10 -6.08
C TYR A 62 -4.39 1.39 -6.31
N SER A 63 -5.38 2.23 -5.97
CA SER A 63 -5.26 3.68 -6.06
C SER A 63 -4.07 4.22 -5.26
N LEU A 64 -3.86 3.72 -4.03
CA LEU A 64 -2.74 4.14 -3.20
C LEU A 64 -1.38 3.65 -3.70
N ILE A 65 -1.31 2.41 -4.20
CA ILE A 65 -0.08 1.87 -4.79
C ILE A 65 0.32 2.70 -6.01
N ASP A 66 -0.64 3.05 -6.88
CA ASP A 66 -0.37 3.82 -8.09
C ASP A 66 -0.03 5.28 -7.83
N LYS A 67 -0.68 5.91 -6.85
CA LYS A 67 -0.26 7.24 -6.38
C LYS A 67 1.15 7.17 -5.78
N GLY A 68 1.48 6.08 -5.08
CA GLY A 68 2.79 5.83 -4.51
C GLY A 68 3.88 5.60 -5.56
N THR A 69 3.59 4.92 -6.67
CA THR A 69 4.55 4.75 -7.79
C THR A 69 4.82 6.06 -8.50
N LYS A 70 3.77 6.83 -8.82
CA LYS A 70 3.93 8.18 -9.42
C LYS A 70 4.80 9.11 -8.57
N LYS A 71 4.76 8.95 -7.24
CA LYS A 71 5.58 9.71 -6.28
C LYS A 71 6.93 9.05 -5.94
N ASN A 72 7.34 8.03 -6.70
CA ASN A 72 8.59 7.29 -6.49
C ASN A 72 8.75 6.63 -5.10
N VAL A 73 7.64 6.36 -4.41
CA VAL A 73 7.66 5.63 -3.13
C VAL A 73 7.83 4.12 -3.36
N PHE A 74 7.22 3.61 -4.44
CA PHE A 74 7.34 2.22 -4.88
C PHE A 74 7.96 2.16 -6.27
N HIS A 75 8.89 1.24 -6.46
CA HIS A 75 9.36 0.90 -7.80
C HIS A 75 8.23 0.22 -8.60
N LYS A 76 8.20 0.44 -9.92
CA LYS A 76 7.17 -0.10 -10.84
C LYS A 76 6.95 -1.61 -10.68
N ASN A 77 8.04 -2.38 -10.57
CA ASN A 77 7.96 -3.84 -10.43
C ASN A 77 7.39 -4.24 -9.06
N THR A 78 7.70 -3.50 -8.00
CA THR A 78 7.16 -3.77 -6.66
C THR A 78 5.67 -3.51 -6.61
N ALA A 79 5.21 -2.44 -7.26
CA ALA A 79 3.78 -2.16 -7.39
C ALA A 79 3.05 -3.24 -8.20
N SER A 80 3.58 -3.62 -9.36
CA SER A 80 3.00 -4.68 -10.20
C SER A 80 2.88 -6.01 -9.45
N ARG A 81 3.96 -6.46 -8.79
CA ARG A 81 3.93 -7.69 -7.96
C ARG A 81 2.87 -7.65 -6.87
N LYS A 82 2.75 -6.53 -6.15
CA LYS A 82 1.74 -6.38 -5.09
C LYS A 82 0.31 -6.44 -5.63
N LYS A 83 0.04 -5.80 -6.77
CA LYS A 83 -1.29 -5.88 -7.40
C LYS A 83 -1.61 -7.30 -7.84
N SER A 84 -0.67 -7.96 -8.51
CA SER A 84 -0.84 -9.34 -8.96
C SER A 84 -1.12 -10.29 -7.79
N GLN A 85 -0.40 -10.15 -6.68
CA GLN A 85 -0.62 -10.96 -5.47
C GLN A 85 -2.03 -10.76 -4.88
N LEU A 86 -2.50 -9.52 -4.76
CA LEU A 86 -3.84 -9.24 -4.21
C LEU A 86 -4.96 -9.74 -5.12
N ALA A 87 -4.80 -9.58 -6.44
CA ALA A 87 -5.72 -10.16 -7.42
C ALA A 87 -5.77 -11.69 -7.32
N SER A 88 -4.62 -12.35 -7.14
CA SER A 88 -4.55 -13.79 -6.97
C SER A 88 -5.28 -14.26 -5.72
N TYR A 89 -5.19 -13.53 -4.60
CA TYR A 89 -5.92 -13.88 -3.39
C TYR A 89 -7.44 -13.77 -3.56
N LEU A 90 -7.91 -12.73 -4.25
CA LEU A 90 -9.34 -12.58 -4.53
C LEU A 90 -9.85 -13.66 -5.48
N LYS A 91 -9.06 -14.07 -6.47
CA LYS A 91 -9.43 -15.15 -7.40
C LYS A 91 -9.49 -16.53 -6.72
N ALA A 92 -8.67 -16.74 -5.70
CA ALA A 92 -8.64 -17.97 -4.91
C ALA A 92 -9.65 -17.99 -3.75
N ALA A 93 -10.41 -16.91 -3.56
CA ALA A 93 -11.47 -16.76 -2.57
C ALA A 93 -12.82 -17.02 -3.22
#